data_AF-A0A397GCJ5-F1
#
_entry.id   AF-A0A397GCJ5-F1
#
_cell.length_a   1.000
_cell.length_b   1.000
_cell.length_c   1.000
_cell.angle_alpha   90.00
_cell.angle_beta   90.00
_cell.angle_gamma   90.00
#
_symmetry.space_group_name_H-M   'P 1'
#
loop_
_entity.id
_entity.type
_entity.pdbx_description
1 polymer ?
#
loop_
_entity_poly.entity_id
_entity_poly.type
_entity_poly.pdbx_seq_one_letter_code
_entity_poly.pdbx_strand_id
1 'polypeptide(L)'
;MIYTDKCSVLNDIEWRDNCQFPVIRDGETSSDWKKRIWNQLVDYRNNNKFADYHKRYMVARKMVYFWKGDLGSAFEVNIAICHSCDQLVYVDRKCIYGEYHGSTIEKHWSTNCIGNTYCDISYKDYMELKSRSEANNSYFEKKAIRCYELWMQNAIRRVKRVREIGRKIRAVKVIQEKWLEYFYRPDGLCASELALHYQLLWAVREEMRQINNA
;
A
#
# COMPACT_ATOMS: atom_id res chain seq x y z
N MET A 1 25.23 6.26 11.76
CA MET A 1 24.66 7.22 10.78
C MET A 1 23.87 8.26 11.57
N ILE A 2 24.27 9.53 11.55
CA ILE A 2 23.59 10.57 12.32
C ILE A 2 22.37 11.02 11.52
N TYR A 3 21.16 10.67 11.97
CA TYR A 3 19.91 11.22 11.44
C TYR A 3 19.71 12.62 12.01
N THR A 4 20.50 13.59 11.56
CA THR A 4 20.32 15.00 11.91
C THR A 4 19.41 15.69 10.92
N ASP A 5 18.48 16.46 11.49
CA ASP A 5 17.50 17.27 10.80
C ASP A 5 18.21 18.40 10.05
N LYS A 6 18.43 18.19 8.75
CA LYS A 6 18.65 19.28 7.80
C LYS A 6 17.30 19.63 7.17
N CYS A 7 16.29 19.97 8.00
CA CYS A 7 15.13 20.70 7.50
C CYS A 7 15.63 22.05 6.97
N SER A 8 15.77 22.17 5.65
CA SER A 8 15.76 23.48 5.02
C SER A 8 14.46 24.16 5.42
N VAL A 9 14.54 25.27 6.16
CA VAL A 9 13.37 26.08 6.49
C VAL A 9 12.69 26.42 5.16
N LEU A 10 11.52 25.83 4.93
CA LEU A 10 10.74 26.07 3.72
C LEU A 10 10.41 27.56 3.69
N ASN A 11 10.67 28.23 2.57
CA ASN A 11 10.24 29.63 2.43
C ASN A 11 8.70 29.71 2.35
N ASP A 12 8.11 30.90 2.51
CA ASP A 12 6.65 31.07 2.56
C ASP A 12 5.91 30.52 1.32
N ILE A 13 6.59 30.47 0.17
CA ILE A 13 6.07 29.91 -1.07
C ILE A 13 6.03 28.38 -0.98
N GLU A 14 7.11 27.75 -0.54
CA GLU A 14 7.17 26.31 -0.32
C GLU A 14 6.22 25.84 0.80
N TRP A 15 6.01 26.66 1.82
CA TRP A 15 5.02 26.37 2.87
C TRP A 15 3.59 26.48 2.35
N ARG A 16 3.29 27.50 1.54
CA ARG A 16 1.98 27.66 0.88
C ARG A 16 1.71 26.53 -0.10
N ASP A 17 2.70 26.14 -0.91
CA ASP A 17 2.58 25.05 -1.85
C ASP A 17 2.37 23.70 -1.13
N ASN A 18 3.14 23.42 -0.07
CA ASN A 18 2.92 22.21 0.74
C ASN A 18 1.55 22.18 1.43
N CYS A 19 0.97 23.32 1.79
CA CYS A 19 -0.34 23.36 2.43
C CYS A 19 -1.52 23.31 1.44
N GLN A 20 -1.38 23.91 0.26
CA GLN A 20 -2.48 24.07 -0.71
C GLN A 20 -2.50 22.99 -1.79
N PHE A 21 -1.35 22.50 -2.22
CA PHE A 21 -1.27 21.46 -3.25
C PHE A 21 -1.99 20.14 -2.90
N PRO A 22 -1.90 19.60 -1.66
CA PRO A 22 -2.61 18.37 -1.33
C PRO A 22 -4.12 18.56 -1.18
N VAL A 23 -4.66 19.77 -1.34
CA VAL A 23 -6.11 20.02 -1.25
C VAL A 23 -6.86 19.40 -2.43
N ILE A 24 -7.89 18.63 -2.12
CA ILE A 24 -8.91 18.14 -3.06
C ILE A 24 -9.90 19.28 -3.32
N ARG A 25 -10.13 19.59 -4.60
CA ARG A 25 -11.06 20.64 -5.03
C ARG A 25 -12.50 20.15 -4.95
N ASP A 26 -13.45 21.08 -4.86
CA ASP A 26 -14.87 20.71 -4.87
C ASP A 26 -15.24 20.02 -6.19
N GLY A 27 -15.96 18.90 -6.06
CA GLY A 27 -16.33 18.04 -7.20
C GLY A 27 -15.19 17.15 -7.75
N GLU A 28 -13.97 17.27 -7.24
CA GLU A 28 -12.83 16.46 -7.68
C GLU A 28 -12.84 15.08 -7.03
N THR A 29 -12.74 14.02 -7.83
CA THR A 29 -12.57 12.67 -7.29
C THR A 29 -11.14 12.48 -6.77
N SER A 30 -10.93 11.53 -5.86
CA SER A 30 -9.59 11.16 -5.37
C SER A 30 -8.62 10.76 -6.48
N SER A 31 -9.12 10.13 -7.54
CA SER A 31 -8.33 9.76 -8.73
C SER A 31 -7.92 10.99 -9.54
N ASP A 32 -8.84 11.95 -9.72
CA ASP A 32 -8.57 13.20 -10.45
C ASP A 32 -7.60 14.09 -9.67
N TRP A 33 -7.78 14.18 -8.35
CA TRP A 33 -6.85 14.81 -7.42
C TRP A 33 -5.44 14.24 -7.61
N LYS A 34 -5.28 12.92 -7.48
CA LYS A 34 -3.97 12.26 -7.64
C LYS A 34 -3.34 12.59 -9.00
N LYS A 35 -4.11 12.54 -10.09
CA LYS A 35 -3.61 12.87 -11.44
C LYS A 35 -3.14 14.32 -11.52
N ARG A 36 -3.94 15.28 -11.03
CA ARG A 36 -3.60 16.70 -11.03
C ARG A 36 -2.31 16.98 -10.27
N ILE A 37 -2.16 16.35 -9.11
CA ILE A 37 -1.00 16.56 -8.25
C ILE A 37 0.21 15.70 -8.64
N TRP A 38 0.10 14.83 -9.65
CA TRP A 38 1.12 13.82 -9.89
C TRP A 38 2.51 14.39 -10.24
N ASN A 39 2.56 15.32 -11.20
CA ASN A 39 3.84 15.83 -11.71
C ASN A 39 4.62 16.61 -10.64
N GLN A 40 3.94 17.47 -9.89
CA GLN A 40 4.57 18.23 -8.81
C GLN A 40 4.93 17.33 -7.62
N LEU A 41 4.14 16.29 -7.33
CA LEU A 41 4.49 15.28 -6.32
C LEU A 41 5.80 14.57 -6.69
N VAL A 42 5.95 14.15 -7.96
CA VAL A 42 7.18 13.52 -8.46
C VAL A 42 8.37 14.49 -8.41
N ASP A 43 8.20 15.74 -8.83
CA ASP A 43 9.26 16.77 -8.73
C ASP A 43 9.75 16.92 -7.29
N TYR A 44 8.82 17.01 -6.34
CA TYR A 44 9.16 17.20 -4.93
C TYR A 44 9.88 15.97 -4.35
N ARG A 45 9.49 14.75 -4.76
CA ARG A 45 10.18 13.52 -4.35
C ARG A 45 11.61 13.50 -4.88
N ASN A 46 11.79 13.77 -6.17
CA ASN A 46 13.09 13.72 -6.85
C ASN A 46 14.07 14.77 -6.30
N ASN A 47 13.55 15.93 -5.89
CA ASN A 47 14.35 17.02 -5.34
C ASN A 47 14.39 17.03 -3.80
N ASN A 48 13.87 16.00 -3.13
CA ASN A 48 13.83 15.90 -1.67
C ASN A 48 13.23 17.14 -0.97
N LYS A 49 12.19 17.74 -1.57
CA LYS A 49 11.53 18.97 -1.10
C LYS A 49 10.45 18.72 -0.04
N PHE A 50 10.26 17.46 0.39
CA PHE A 50 9.28 17.12 1.41
C PHE A 50 9.84 17.27 2.82
N ALA A 51 9.03 17.87 3.69
CA ALA A 51 9.21 17.72 5.12
C ALA A 51 9.12 16.22 5.52
N ASP A 52 9.80 15.85 6.60
CA ASP A 52 10.07 14.45 6.95
C ASP A 52 8.80 13.61 7.17
N TYR A 53 7.68 14.26 7.54
CA TYR A 53 6.37 13.64 7.67
C TYR A 53 5.71 13.28 6.32
N HIS A 54 6.03 14.00 5.24
CA HIS A 54 5.50 13.76 3.89
C HIS A 54 6.39 12.90 3.00
N LYS A 55 7.61 12.57 3.41
CA LYS A 55 8.54 11.80 2.56
C LYS A 55 8.01 10.42 2.15
N ARG A 56 7.22 9.77 3.00
CA ARG A 56 6.75 8.38 2.78
C ARG A 56 5.34 8.28 2.19
N TYR A 57 4.52 9.31 2.39
CA TYR A 57 3.16 9.39 1.88
C TYR A 57 2.65 10.82 1.91
N MET A 58 1.71 11.14 1.01
CA MET A 58 1.04 12.43 0.96
C MET A 58 -0.42 12.26 1.40
N VAL A 59 -0.85 13.02 2.41
CA VAL A 59 -2.24 13.01 2.87
C VAL A 59 -3.01 14.11 2.15
N ALA A 60 -4.13 13.75 1.56
CA ALA A 60 -5.02 14.72 0.93
C ALA A 60 -5.64 15.65 1.97
N ARG A 61 -5.95 16.88 1.57
CA ARG A 61 -6.58 17.88 2.43
C ARG A 61 -7.89 18.35 1.83
N LYS A 62 -8.75 18.92 2.64
CA LYS A 62 -9.94 19.65 2.20
C LYS A 62 -9.96 21.00 2.87
N MET A 63 -10.26 22.05 2.11
CA MET A 63 -10.48 23.37 2.71
C MET A 63 -11.80 23.40 3.47
N VAL A 64 -11.74 23.93 4.69
CA VAL A 64 -12.89 24.22 5.54
C VAL A 64 -12.86 25.71 5.84
N TYR A 65 -14.01 26.36 5.66
CA TYR A 65 -14.21 27.78 5.94
C TYR A 65 -15.19 27.89 7.10
N PHE A 66 -14.78 28.55 8.18
CA PHE A 66 -15.59 28.66 9.39
C PHE A 66 -16.58 29.83 9.35
N TRP A 67 -16.28 30.89 8.57
CA TRP A 67 -17.16 32.04 8.37
C TRP A 67 -16.93 32.74 7.02
N LYS A 68 -17.86 33.62 6.65
CA LYS A 68 -17.79 34.39 5.39
C LYS A 68 -16.62 35.39 5.48
N GLY A 69 -15.63 35.25 4.59
CA GLY A 69 -14.39 36.03 4.60
C GLY A 69 -13.19 35.34 5.27
N ASP A 70 -13.37 34.09 5.74
CA ASP A 70 -12.27 33.23 6.20
C ASP A 70 -11.34 32.88 5.02
N LEU A 71 -10.03 32.87 5.28
CA LEU A 71 -9.01 32.44 4.32
C LEU A 71 -9.02 30.93 4.10
N GLY A 72 -9.71 30.19 4.97
CA GLY A 72 -9.89 28.75 4.89
C GLY A 72 -8.72 27.99 5.50
N SER A 73 -9.04 26.92 6.22
CA SER A 73 -8.06 26.03 6.84
C SER A 73 -8.07 24.67 6.15
N ALA A 74 -6.88 24.18 5.78
CA ALA A 74 -6.72 22.91 5.07
C ALA A 74 -6.63 21.76 6.08
N PHE A 75 -7.69 20.95 6.17
CA PHE A 75 -7.73 19.80 7.07
C PHE A 75 -7.43 18.50 6.32
N GLU A 76 -6.59 17.65 6.91
CA GLU A 76 -6.27 16.34 6.35
C GLU A 76 -7.49 15.42 6.34
N VAL A 77 -7.76 14.82 5.18
CA VAL A 77 -8.86 13.88 4.96
C VAL A 77 -8.34 12.45 4.89
N ASN A 78 -9.25 11.49 4.82
CA ASN A 78 -8.96 10.06 4.91
C ASN A 78 -8.47 9.43 3.60
N ILE A 79 -7.78 10.20 2.78
CA ILE A 79 -7.21 9.80 1.50
C ILE A 79 -5.72 10.13 1.55
N ALA A 80 -4.88 9.16 1.20
CA ALA A 80 -3.44 9.36 1.07
C ALA A 80 -2.89 8.71 -0.20
N ILE A 81 -1.73 9.18 -0.66
CA ILE A 81 -0.91 8.53 -1.69
C ILE A 81 0.29 7.91 -0.99
N CYS A 82 0.40 6.59 -1.05
CA CYS A 82 1.60 5.90 -0.59
C CYS A 82 2.73 6.13 -1.59
N HIS A 83 3.87 6.69 -1.17
CA HIS A 83 4.98 6.95 -2.10
C HIS A 83 5.72 5.68 -2.53
N SER A 84 5.48 4.57 -1.83
CA SER A 84 6.14 3.31 -2.11
C SER A 84 5.50 2.51 -3.24
N CYS A 85 4.18 2.56 -3.36
CA CYS A 85 3.43 1.84 -4.38
C CYS A 85 2.61 2.75 -5.29
N ASP A 86 2.65 4.05 -5.03
CA ASP A 86 1.88 5.08 -5.72
C ASP A 86 0.37 4.88 -5.67
N GLN A 87 -0.14 4.01 -4.81
CA GLN A 87 -1.57 3.74 -4.70
C GLN A 87 -2.27 4.76 -3.81
N LEU A 88 -3.54 5.01 -4.12
CA LEU A 88 -4.46 5.69 -3.21
C LEU A 88 -4.77 4.76 -2.04
N VAL A 89 -4.73 5.31 -0.83
CA VAL A 89 -5.03 4.62 0.42
C VAL A 89 -6.19 5.35 1.08
N TYR A 90 -7.33 4.66 1.17
CA TYR A 90 -8.52 5.15 1.87
C TYR A 90 -8.52 4.59 3.29
N VAL A 91 -8.93 5.45 4.22
CA VAL A 91 -8.82 5.18 5.66
C VAL A 91 -10.16 5.37 6.34
N ASP A 92 -10.46 4.53 7.33
CA ASP A 92 -11.60 4.78 8.22
C ASP A 92 -11.26 5.91 9.20
N ARG A 93 -11.98 7.02 9.07
CA ARG A 93 -11.72 8.23 9.85
C ARG A 93 -12.35 8.08 11.24
N LYS A 94 -11.55 7.68 12.23
CA LYS A 94 -11.90 7.87 13.66
C LYS A 94 -11.15 9.03 14.32
N CYS A 95 -10.36 9.81 13.59
CA CYS A 95 -9.49 10.80 14.24
C CYS A 95 -9.69 12.22 13.69
N ILE A 96 -9.97 13.13 14.63
CA ILE A 96 -10.22 14.55 14.42
C ILE A 96 -8.94 15.38 14.72
N TYR A 97 -7.87 14.77 15.26
CA TYR A 97 -6.72 15.50 15.80
C TYR A 97 -5.35 14.83 15.57
N GLY A 98 -4.97 14.54 14.33
CA GLY A 98 -3.55 14.40 13.92
C GLY A 98 -2.73 13.19 14.42
N GLU A 99 -3.13 12.48 15.48
CA GLU A 99 -2.29 11.42 16.08
C GLU A 99 -2.45 10.04 15.41
N TYR A 100 -3.52 9.80 14.65
CA TYR A 100 -3.84 8.46 14.13
C TYR A 100 -3.40 8.19 12.68
N HIS A 101 -2.82 9.16 11.98
CA HIS A 101 -2.40 8.98 10.57
C HIS A 101 -1.38 7.85 10.39
N GLY A 102 -0.49 7.65 11.39
CA GLY A 102 0.48 6.56 11.38
C GLY A 102 -0.16 5.18 11.27
N SER A 103 -1.19 4.90 12.07
CA SER A 103 -1.80 3.56 12.15
C SER A 103 -2.32 3.02 10.80
N THR A 104 -2.87 3.88 9.94
CA THR A 104 -3.53 3.38 8.73
C THR A 104 -2.59 3.24 7.54
N ILE A 105 -1.66 4.18 7.34
CA ILE A 105 -0.64 4.00 6.32
C ILE A 105 0.27 2.82 6.70
N GLU A 106 0.55 2.62 7.98
CA GLU A 106 1.27 1.43 8.47
C GLU A 106 0.51 0.13 8.20
N LYS A 107 -0.82 0.12 8.36
CA LYS A 107 -1.66 -1.02 7.96
C LYS A 107 -1.55 -1.30 6.46
N HIS A 108 -1.57 -0.26 5.62
CA HIS A 108 -1.33 -0.41 4.19
C HIS A 108 0.07 -1.01 3.92
N TRP A 109 1.11 -0.48 4.57
CA TRP A 109 2.48 -0.99 4.43
C TRP A 109 2.64 -2.45 4.86
N SER A 110 1.99 -2.88 5.94
CA SER A 110 2.08 -4.25 6.44
C SER A 110 1.25 -5.28 5.64
N THR A 111 0.37 -4.84 4.74
CA THR A 111 -0.60 -5.74 4.10
C THR A 111 -0.74 -5.62 2.59
N ASN A 112 -0.89 -4.39 2.08
CA ASN A 112 -1.36 -4.12 0.73
C ASN A 112 -0.31 -3.38 -0.12
N CYS A 113 0.71 -2.80 0.49
CA CYS A 113 1.76 -2.10 -0.23
C CYS A 113 2.55 -3.08 -1.09
N ILE A 114 2.62 -2.79 -2.39
CA ILE A 114 3.37 -3.61 -3.37
C ILE A 114 4.84 -3.21 -3.47
N GLY A 115 5.17 -1.94 -3.17
CA GLY A 115 6.54 -1.44 -3.13
C GLY A 115 7.19 -1.56 -1.74
N ASN A 116 8.47 -1.25 -1.68
CA ASN A 116 9.31 -1.34 -0.47
C ASN A 116 10.09 -0.06 -0.13
N THR A 117 9.91 1.05 -0.87
CA THR A 117 10.72 2.27 -0.72
C THR A 117 10.36 3.12 0.50
N TYR A 118 9.45 2.65 1.36
CA TYR A 118 9.20 3.26 2.69
C TYR A 118 10.18 2.78 3.78
N CYS A 119 10.99 1.77 3.47
CA CYS A 119 11.97 1.17 4.37
C CYS A 119 13.37 1.67 4.00
N ASP A 120 13.87 2.65 4.76
CA ASP A 120 15.10 3.37 4.43
C ASP A 120 16.38 2.75 5.02
N ILE A 121 16.26 1.64 5.75
CA ILE A 121 17.37 1.00 6.48
C ILE A 121 17.66 -0.40 5.97
N SER A 122 18.94 -0.80 5.99
CA SER A 122 19.35 -2.16 5.66
C SER A 122 19.07 -3.12 6.84
N TYR A 123 19.14 -4.43 6.58
CA TYR A 123 19.06 -5.43 7.66
C TYR A 123 20.15 -5.23 8.72
N LYS A 124 21.37 -4.85 8.30
CA LYS A 124 22.49 -4.59 9.21
C LYS A 124 22.16 -3.42 10.13
N ASP A 125 21.68 -2.32 9.56
CA ASP A 125 21.29 -1.13 10.33
C ASP A 125 20.13 -1.44 11.27
N TYR A 126 19.14 -2.20 10.82
CA TYR A 126 18.04 -2.66 11.66
C TYR A 126 18.54 -3.48 12.87
N MET A 127 19.47 -4.41 12.66
CA MET A 127 20.02 -5.23 13.75
C MET A 127 20.84 -4.39 14.74
N GLU A 128 21.60 -3.40 14.25
CA GLU A 128 22.34 -2.47 15.11
C GLU A 128 21.42 -1.56 15.92
N LEU A 129 20.36 -1.03 15.29
CA LEU A 129 19.38 -0.18 15.97
C LEU A 129 18.54 -0.95 16.99
N LYS A 130 18.23 -2.23 16.71
CA LYS A 130 17.43 -3.08 17.58
C LYS A 130 18.24 -3.68 18.74
N SER A 131 19.56 -3.78 18.62
CA SER A 131 20.42 -4.25 19.71
C SER A 131 20.69 -3.18 20.76
N ARG A 132 20.51 -1.89 20.42
CA ARG A 132 20.51 -0.77 21.37
C ARG A 132 19.25 -0.81 22.23
N SER A 133 19.33 -0.32 23.46
CA SER A 133 18.12 -0.16 24.28
C SER A 133 17.15 0.82 23.61
N GLU A 134 15.85 0.53 23.65
CA GLU A 134 14.83 1.39 23.02
C GLU A 134 14.85 2.83 23.55
N ALA A 135 15.26 3.02 24.81
CA ALA A 135 15.42 4.33 25.43
C ALA A 135 16.53 5.18 24.77
N ASN A 136 17.55 4.54 24.19
CA ASN A 136 18.69 5.20 23.55
C ASN A 136 18.45 5.52 22.07
N ASN A 137 17.34 5.06 21.50
CA ASN A 137 16.99 5.34 20.11
C ASN A 137 16.21 6.66 20.03
N SER A 138 16.66 7.54 19.14
CA SER A 138 15.95 8.76 18.75
C SER A 138 14.58 8.44 18.15
N TYR A 139 13.71 9.46 18.08
CA TYR A 139 12.40 9.33 17.44
C TYR A 139 12.50 8.81 15.99
N PHE A 140 13.47 9.32 15.23
CA PHE A 140 13.69 8.92 13.84
C PHE A 140 14.18 7.47 13.72
N GLU A 141 15.09 7.03 14.60
CA GLU A 141 15.55 5.64 14.64
C GLU A 141 14.40 4.68 14.99
N LYS A 142 13.55 5.03 15.98
CA LYS A 142 12.34 4.24 16.31
C LYS A 142 11.40 4.12 15.11
N LYS A 143 11.19 5.22 14.39
CA LYS A 143 10.36 5.23 13.17
C LYS A 143 10.95 4.37 12.06
N ALA A 144 12.26 4.39 11.88
CA ALA A 144 12.97 3.55 10.90
C ALA A 144 12.84 2.06 11.24
N ILE A 145 13.06 1.68 12.50
CA ILE A 145 12.84 0.31 13.01
C ILE A 145 11.40 -0.14 12.71
N ARG A 146 10.41 0.70 13.06
CA ARG A 146 8.99 0.42 12.83
C ARG A 146 8.67 0.18 11.34
N CYS A 147 9.20 1.00 10.45
CA CYS A 147 9.00 0.83 9.01
C CYS A 147 9.58 -0.50 8.51
N TYR A 148 10.77 -0.88 8.99
CA TYR A 148 11.41 -2.16 8.66
C TYR A 148 10.58 -3.35 9.15
N GLU A 149 10.03 -3.28 10.36
CA GLU A 149 9.15 -4.33 10.91
C GLU A 149 7.87 -4.51 10.08
N LEU A 150 7.23 -3.42 9.67
CA LEU A 150 6.04 -3.48 8.82
C LEU A 150 6.35 -4.08 7.44
N TRP A 151 7.51 -3.74 6.89
CA TRP A 151 8.01 -4.35 5.66
C TRP A 151 8.23 -5.86 5.80
N MET A 152 8.88 -6.32 6.87
CA MET A 152 9.04 -7.74 7.13
C MET A 152 7.70 -8.46 7.27
N GLN A 153 6.72 -7.88 7.98
CA GLN A 153 5.38 -8.44 8.13
C GLN A 153 4.70 -8.65 6.77
N ASN A 154 4.73 -7.64 5.90
CA ASN A 154 4.18 -7.73 4.56
C ASN A 154 4.91 -8.78 3.71
N ALA A 155 6.25 -8.80 3.75
CA ALA A 155 7.06 -9.79 3.04
C ALA A 155 6.69 -11.23 3.45
N ILE A 156 6.61 -11.50 4.76
CA ILE A 156 6.18 -12.79 5.30
C ILE A 156 4.77 -13.16 4.82
N ARG A 157 3.83 -12.21 4.87
CA ARG A 157 2.45 -12.41 4.39
C ARG A 157 2.42 -12.78 2.91
N ARG A 158 3.18 -12.06 2.06
CA ARG A 158 3.28 -12.35 0.61
C ARG A 158 3.86 -13.72 0.36
N VAL A 159 4.92 -14.11 1.05
CA VAL A 159 5.53 -15.45 0.94
C VAL A 159 4.53 -16.54 1.35
N LYS A 160 3.79 -16.36 2.45
CA LYS A 160 2.73 -17.31 2.86
C LYS A 160 1.66 -17.46 1.77
N ARG A 161 1.17 -16.34 1.21
CA ARG A 161 0.18 -16.35 0.12
C ARG A 161 0.69 -17.08 -1.12
N VAL A 162 1.92 -16.82 -1.55
CA VAL A 162 2.54 -17.50 -2.69
C VAL A 162 2.68 -19.00 -2.44
N ARG A 163 3.08 -19.41 -1.23
CA ARG A 163 3.17 -20.83 -0.86
C ARG A 163 1.81 -21.51 -0.89
N GLU A 164 0.76 -20.84 -0.41
CA GLU A 164 -0.61 -21.36 -0.46
C GLU A 164 -1.11 -21.52 -1.90
N ILE A 165 -0.93 -20.49 -2.73
CA ILE A 165 -1.26 -20.54 -4.16
C ILE A 165 -0.49 -21.69 -4.84
N GLY A 166 0.81 -21.85 -4.55
CA GLY A 166 1.61 -22.95 -5.07
C GLY A 166 1.11 -24.34 -4.65
N ARG A 167 0.55 -24.49 -3.43
CA ARG A 167 -0.11 -25.74 -3.01
C ARG A 167 -1.39 -25.99 -3.81
N LYS A 168 -2.23 -24.95 -4.00
CA LYS A 168 -3.47 -25.04 -4.79
C LYS A 168 -3.17 -25.44 -6.24
N ILE A 169 -2.17 -24.82 -6.87
CA ILE A 169 -1.74 -25.15 -8.24
C ILE A 169 -1.28 -26.61 -8.33
N ARG A 170 -0.47 -27.10 -7.38
CA ARG A 170 -0.05 -28.51 -7.37
C ARG A 170 -1.22 -29.48 -7.23
N ALA A 171 -2.17 -29.18 -6.35
CA ALA A 171 -3.37 -30.01 -6.18
C ALA A 171 -4.20 -30.07 -7.47
N VAL A 172 -4.42 -28.92 -8.14
CA VAL A 172 -5.11 -28.87 -9.43
C VAL A 172 -4.37 -29.71 -10.48
N LYS A 173 -3.04 -29.63 -10.54
CA LYS A 173 -2.24 -30.44 -11.48
C LYS A 173 -2.39 -31.94 -11.25
N VAL A 174 -2.33 -32.40 -10.00
CA VAL A 174 -2.52 -33.82 -9.65
C VAL A 174 -3.92 -34.30 -10.02
N ILE A 175 -4.95 -33.50 -9.75
CA ILE A 175 -6.33 -33.81 -10.14
C ILE A 175 -6.45 -33.93 -11.66
N GLN A 176 -5.86 -32.99 -12.41
CA GLN A 176 -5.84 -33.04 -13.88
C GLN A 176 -5.16 -34.31 -14.41
N GLU A 177 -4.00 -34.68 -13.87
CA GLU A 177 -3.26 -35.88 -14.27
C GLU A 177 -4.07 -37.16 -13.99
N LYS A 178 -4.65 -37.29 -12.79
CA LYS A 178 -5.49 -38.44 -12.43
C LYS A 178 -6.76 -38.55 -13.28
N TRP A 179 -7.33 -37.41 -13.67
CA TRP A 179 -8.47 -37.39 -14.58
C TRP A 179 -8.10 -37.82 -16.00
N LEU A 180 -6.96 -37.38 -16.54
CA LEU A 180 -6.47 -37.84 -17.83
C LEU A 180 -6.24 -39.36 -17.82
N GLU A 181 -5.61 -39.89 -16.77
CA GLU A 181 -5.46 -41.34 -16.60
C GLU A 181 -6.81 -42.08 -16.63
N TYR A 182 -7.83 -41.55 -15.95
CA TYR A 182 -9.17 -42.15 -15.95
C TYR A 182 -9.87 -42.07 -17.32
N PHE A 183 -9.73 -40.95 -18.01
CA PHE A 183 -10.32 -40.72 -19.33
C PHE A 183 -9.84 -41.71 -20.39
N TYR A 184 -8.54 -42.02 -20.38
CA TYR A 184 -7.91 -42.90 -21.36
C TYR A 184 -7.86 -44.37 -20.90
N ARG A 185 -8.61 -44.77 -19.86
CA ARG A 185 -8.74 -46.19 -19.49
C ARG A 185 -9.52 -46.97 -20.57
N PRO A 186 -9.23 -48.27 -20.75
CA PRO A 186 -9.91 -49.11 -21.76
C PRO A 186 -11.43 -49.15 -21.62
N ASP A 187 -11.92 -49.01 -20.39
CA ASP A 187 -13.35 -49.07 -20.04
C ASP A 187 -14.07 -47.73 -20.31
N GLY A 188 -13.30 -46.64 -20.47
CA GLY A 188 -13.77 -45.29 -20.82
C GLY A 188 -14.71 -44.60 -19.81
N LEU A 189 -14.95 -43.31 -20.04
CA LEU A 189 -16.06 -42.55 -19.46
C LEU A 189 -17.27 -42.68 -20.37
N CYS A 190 -18.47 -42.92 -19.83
CA CYS A 190 -19.68 -42.84 -20.64
C CYS A 190 -19.99 -41.36 -21.00
N ALA A 191 -20.72 -41.14 -22.10
CA ALA A 191 -20.98 -39.79 -22.63
C ALA A 191 -21.64 -38.83 -21.61
N SER A 192 -22.43 -39.35 -20.67
CA SER A 192 -23.03 -38.58 -19.58
C SER A 192 -22.01 -38.07 -18.56
N GLU A 193 -21.00 -38.87 -18.23
CA GLU A 193 -19.94 -38.47 -17.30
C GLU A 193 -19.00 -37.45 -17.97
N LEU A 194 -18.78 -37.58 -19.28
CA LEU A 194 -18.06 -36.61 -20.11
C LEU A 194 -18.73 -35.23 -20.12
N ALA A 195 -20.06 -35.19 -20.27
CA ALA A 195 -20.83 -33.94 -20.28
C ALA A 195 -20.78 -33.22 -18.93
N LEU A 196 -20.91 -33.97 -17.82
CA LEU A 196 -20.81 -33.43 -16.46
C LEU A 196 -19.43 -32.82 -16.19
N HIS A 197 -18.38 -33.45 -16.73
CA HIS A 197 -17.02 -32.96 -16.62
C HIS A 197 -16.83 -31.61 -17.31
N TYR A 198 -17.27 -31.45 -18.56
CA TYR A 198 -17.16 -30.17 -19.26
C TYR A 198 -17.92 -29.04 -18.56
N GLN A 199 -19.07 -29.33 -17.95
CA GLN A 199 -19.78 -28.36 -17.12
C GLN A 199 -18.97 -27.93 -15.89
N LEU A 200 -18.38 -28.88 -15.16
CA LEU A 200 -17.54 -28.56 -13.99
C LEU A 200 -16.26 -27.82 -14.37
N LEU A 201 -15.60 -28.20 -15.46
CA LEU A 201 -14.40 -27.54 -15.97
C LEU A 201 -14.70 -26.10 -16.41
N TRP A 202 -15.87 -25.89 -17.02
CA TRP A 202 -16.33 -24.57 -17.40
C TRP A 202 -16.62 -23.70 -16.16
N ALA A 203 -17.29 -24.24 -15.15
CA ALA A 203 -17.55 -23.55 -13.89
C ALA A 203 -16.24 -23.14 -13.17
N VAL A 204 -15.26 -24.05 -13.09
CA VAL A 204 -13.94 -23.76 -12.50
C VAL A 204 -13.20 -22.68 -13.29
N ARG A 205 -13.27 -22.70 -14.63
CA ARG A 205 -12.64 -21.67 -15.46
C ARG A 205 -13.28 -20.30 -15.24
N GLU A 206 -14.59 -20.23 -15.04
CA GLU A 206 -15.25 -18.95 -14.76
C GLU A 206 -14.95 -18.41 -13.36
N GLU A 207 -14.91 -19.27 -12.34
CA GLU A 207 -14.43 -18.88 -11.00
C GLU A 207 -13.00 -18.32 -11.07
N MET A 208 -12.10 -18.95 -11.82
CA MET A 208 -10.74 -18.44 -12.03
C MET A 208 -10.70 -17.10 -12.78
N ARG A 209 -11.60 -16.87 -13.76
CA ARG A 209 -11.72 -15.58 -14.45
C ARG A 209 -12.19 -14.47 -13.51
N GLN A 210 -13.18 -14.75 -12.66
CA GLN A 210 -13.66 -13.78 -11.68
C GLN A 210 -12.55 -13.37 -10.69
N ILE A 211 -11.75 -14.33 -10.22
CA ILE A 211 -10.62 -14.06 -9.32
C ILE A 211 -9.54 -13.20 -9.98
N ASN A 212 -9.30 -13.35 -11.29
CA ASN A 212 -8.27 -12.59 -12.00
C ASN A 212 -8.73 -11.18 -12.41
N ASN A 213 -10.03 -10.94 -12.49
CA ASN A 213 -10.63 -9.66 -12.86
C ASN A 213 -11.07 -8.81 -11.65
N ALA A 214 -10.90 -9.30 -10.42
CA ALA A 214 -11.21 -8.63 -9.16
C ALA A 214 -9.93 -8.11 -8.48
#